data_AF-R1EQT6-F1
#
_entry.id   AF-R1EQT6-F1
#
_cell.length_a   1.000
_cell.length_b   1.000
_cell.length_c   1.000
_cell.angle_alpha   90.00
_cell.angle_beta   90.00
_cell.angle_gamma   90.00
#
_symmetry.space_group_name_H-M   'P 1'
#
loop_
_entity.id
_entity.type
_entity.pdbx_description
1 polymer ?
#
loop_
_entity_poly.entity_id
_entity_poly.type
_entity_poly.pdbx_seq_one_letter_code
_entity_poly.pdbx_strand_id
1 'polypeptide(L)'
;MTFQQPPAVRSQSSHGTEQRKSKGLTPRLFSRSKSSSRSAGAAPMRIEFRVVFRNGGVACDPFATYSDSALHAALMSALPEGMTGNLMPSTDSKGQPAVLVRAQASDINTMYELRSQVVSGDFMSALTRHLRSHVKSERRSQRLEISKRADAGQSTTGMPEPPAKDADLDSMEAGANEMTIMEEETVWEKIRLLLPWQNDEDKADAEMKSTKRELQQARQALKERRQQVAELEARCNELTERLATMSKEDCPASDAIESIPPPAAPAEEKYAEPEPVAEAPAAAVNNNPTAANYVALEELTPEQWQKIKDLKAAYLAAGGELDEYGDIFILRFLVDKDWKYEKALKKAKSTAAWRAKSGVNGFRKQIASGLVYNEIPNIKELFTTVAVSNAHSRTKAGDLMTFIDYGSLDVNKFFKLLDNSQYFDINNFILEYVSYHSDKLTQETGALVRQFMVIDAGGIGLAHVSLRMFIRFKPIMPLADLYYPELLGGARVLNAAWALHQGWKLVKPLLSKQIQDMVGILDCKHTPGALLKVADPEAVPDFYGGTCTTIPRPAVDWYPKAGMEGVDAAAICPGKKLGAYMRRTLAPDGAPLSSGTK
;
A
#
# COMPACT_ATOMS: atom_id res chain seq x y z
N MET A 1 31.61 41.97 10.21
CA MET A 1 32.24 41.99 8.87
C MET A 1 31.14 41.83 7.84
N THR A 2 30.80 42.93 7.18
CA THR A 2 29.77 43.06 6.15
C THR A 2 30.17 42.30 4.89
N PHE A 3 29.33 41.37 4.42
CA PHE A 3 29.48 40.74 3.11
C PHE A 3 28.46 41.29 2.12
N GLN A 4 29.00 41.85 1.03
CA GLN A 4 28.33 42.47 -0.10
C GLN A 4 27.65 41.41 -0.99
N GLN A 5 26.46 41.72 -1.49
CA GLN A 5 25.84 41.05 -2.63
C GLN A 5 26.56 41.42 -3.95
N PRO A 6 26.68 40.51 -4.93
CA PRO A 6 27.12 40.85 -6.28
C PRO A 6 25.96 41.35 -7.16
N PRO A 7 26.25 42.16 -8.21
CA PRO A 7 25.28 43.03 -8.86
C PRO A 7 24.48 42.36 -9.99
N ALA A 8 23.29 42.92 -10.23
CA ALA A 8 22.40 42.64 -11.35
C ALA A 8 23.04 43.05 -12.69
N VAL A 9 22.95 42.16 -13.69
CA VAL A 9 23.24 42.48 -15.09
C VAL A 9 21.93 42.60 -15.85
N ARG A 10 21.70 43.77 -16.44
CA ARG A 10 20.59 44.09 -17.34
C ARG A 10 21.13 44.41 -18.73
N SER A 11 20.31 44.15 -19.73
CA SER A 11 20.42 44.48 -21.17
C SER A 11 21.19 43.45 -22.02
N GLN A 12 20.76 43.05 -23.23
CA GLN A 12 19.98 43.76 -24.24
C GLN A 12 19.06 42.81 -25.04
N SER A 13 17.93 43.37 -25.49
CA SER A 13 17.05 42.83 -26.52
C SER A 13 17.69 42.99 -27.91
N SER A 14 17.72 41.91 -28.69
CA SER A 14 17.79 42.00 -30.15
C SER A 14 16.71 41.12 -30.77
N HIS A 15 15.85 41.77 -31.57
CA HIS A 15 14.87 41.12 -32.43
C HIS A 15 15.60 40.44 -33.59
N GLY A 16 15.42 39.14 -33.72
CA GLY A 16 15.80 38.35 -34.89
C GLY A 16 14.66 37.41 -35.26
N THR A 17 13.82 37.85 -36.20
CA THR A 17 12.73 37.10 -36.79
C THR A 17 13.32 36.03 -37.72
N GLU A 18 13.26 34.76 -37.34
CA GLU A 18 13.48 33.66 -38.29
C GLU A 18 12.36 32.61 -38.15
N GLN A 19 11.45 32.64 -39.13
CA GLN A 19 10.55 31.55 -39.45
C GLN A 19 11.36 30.28 -39.73
N ARG A 20 11.18 29.24 -38.91
CA ARG A 20 11.60 27.88 -39.27
C ARG A 20 10.40 26.94 -39.29
N LYS A 21 10.14 26.46 -40.50
CA LYS A 21 9.11 25.51 -40.92
C LYS A 21 8.98 24.32 -39.96
N SER A 22 7.73 24.01 -39.64
CA SER A 22 7.26 22.77 -39.04
C SER A 22 7.72 21.56 -39.86
N LYS A 23 8.59 20.72 -39.27
CA LYS A 23 8.68 19.30 -39.61
C LYS A 23 8.20 18.53 -38.38
N GLY A 24 7.08 17.82 -38.54
CA GLY A 24 6.53 16.97 -37.50
C GLY A 24 7.55 15.95 -37.03
N LEU A 25 7.85 15.95 -35.74
CA LEU A 25 8.44 14.81 -35.06
C LEU A 25 7.31 14.01 -34.42
N THR A 26 6.98 12.89 -35.05
CA THR A 26 6.35 11.75 -34.36
C THR A 26 7.24 11.32 -33.20
N PRO A 27 6.73 11.11 -31.97
CA PRO A 27 7.52 10.51 -30.90
C PRO A 27 7.88 9.08 -31.31
N ARG A 28 9.18 8.81 -31.44
CA ARG A 28 9.70 7.46 -31.69
C ARG A 28 9.41 6.60 -30.47
N LEU A 29 8.67 5.52 -30.70
CA LEU A 29 8.59 4.38 -29.81
C LEU A 29 10.01 3.89 -29.44
N PHE A 30 10.15 3.55 -28.16
CA PHE A 30 11.36 3.10 -27.49
C PHE A 30 12.19 2.12 -28.32
N SER A 31 13.42 2.54 -28.68
CA SER A 31 14.56 1.64 -28.78
C SER A 31 15.59 2.08 -27.74
N ARG A 32 15.73 1.31 -26.67
CA ARG A 32 16.72 1.53 -25.61
C ARG A 32 18.11 1.52 -26.27
N SER A 33 18.88 2.58 -26.07
CA SER A 33 20.27 2.65 -26.55
C SER A 33 21.06 1.48 -25.95
N LYS A 34 21.55 0.59 -26.81
CA LYS A 34 22.63 -0.33 -26.45
C LYS A 34 23.86 0.52 -26.12
N SER A 35 24.12 0.78 -24.84
CA SER A 35 25.49 1.03 -24.41
C SER A 35 26.24 -0.28 -24.59
N SER A 36 27.09 -0.35 -25.61
CA SER A 36 28.03 -1.45 -25.77
C SER A 36 29.10 -1.34 -24.67
N SER A 37 28.79 -1.81 -23.47
CA SER A 37 29.83 -2.34 -22.60
C SER A 37 30.11 -3.75 -23.10
N ARG A 38 31.28 -3.96 -23.71
CA ARG A 38 31.81 -5.30 -23.92
C ARG A 38 31.71 -6.06 -22.60
N SER A 39 31.15 -7.26 -22.69
CA SER A 39 31.00 -8.26 -21.64
C SER A 39 32.31 -8.50 -20.90
N ALA A 40 32.43 -7.95 -19.69
CA ALA A 40 33.07 -8.67 -18.60
C ALA A 40 31.96 -9.50 -17.95
N GLY A 41 32.10 -10.83 -17.94
CA GLY A 41 31.04 -11.75 -17.54
C GLY A 41 30.52 -11.45 -16.14
N ALA A 42 29.25 -11.04 -16.04
CA ALA A 42 28.54 -11.09 -14.78
C ALA A 42 28.45 -12.56 -14.35
N ALA A 43 28.80 -12.85 -13.11
CA ALA A 43 28.72 -14.20 -12.57
C ALA A 43 27.27 -14.73 -12.69
N PRO A 44 27.06 -16.01 -13.03
CA PRO A 44 25.72 -16.55 -13.18
C PRO A 44 24.99 -16.50 -11.84
N MET A 45 23.90 -15.73 -11.78
CA MET A 45 23.03 -15.69 -10.61
C MET A 45 22.14 -16.92 -10.61
N ARG A 46 21.99 -17.54 -9.43
CA ARG A 46 21.24 -18.78 -9.24
C ARG A 46 20.16 -18.60 -8.21
N ILE A 47 18.97 -19.10 -8.53
CA ILE A 47 17.85 -19.16 -7.60
C ILE A 47 17.45 -20.62 -7.39
N GLU A 48 17.29 -20.97 -6.13
CA GLU A 48 16.87 -22.29 -5.69
C GLU A 48 15.63 -22.19 -4.85
N PHE A 49 14.64 -23.01 -5.11
CA PHE A 49 13.46 -23.11 -4.25
C PHE A 49 12.93 -24.52 -4.24
N ARG A 50 12.32 -24.89 -3.12
CA ARG A 50 11.79 -26.22 -2.91
C ARG A 50 10.28 -26.22 -3.09
N VAL A 51 9.84 -27.08 -3.99
CA VAL A 51 8.45 -27.28 -4.36
C VAL A 51 7.95 -28.57 -3.72
N VAL A 52 6.81 -28.49 -3.04
CA VAL A 52 6.06 -29.65 -2.56
C VAL A 52 4.88 -29.88 -3.51
N PHE A 53 4.62 -31.12 -3.88
CA PHE A 53 3.44 -31.51 -4.66
C PHE A 53 2.47 -32.28 -3.76
N ARG A 54 1.16 -32.05 -3.94
CA ARG A 54 0.10 -32.83 -3.32
C ARG A 54 -0.86 -33.34 -4.38
N ASN A 55 -1.27 -34.59 -4.25
CA ASN A 55 -2.39 -35.14 -5.00
C ASN A 55 -3.51 -35.53 -4.03
N GLY A 56 -4.69 -34.93 -4.18
CA GLY A 56 -5.83 -35.20 -3.28
C GLY A 56 -5.49 -34.91 -1.81
N GLY A 57 -4.66 -33.90 -1.56
CA GLY A 57 -4.20 -33.56 -0.22
C GLY A 57 -3.10 -34.45 0.35
N VAL A 58 -2.50 -35.39 -0.40
CA VAL A 58 -1.36 -36.19 0.09
C VAL A 58 -0.09 -35.75 -0.61
N ALA A 59 0.98 -35.49 0.15
CA ALA A 59 2.29 -35.15 -0.42
C ALA A 59 2.79 -36.30 -1.30
N CYS A 60 3.18 -35.99 -2.53
CA CYS A 60 3.58 -36.98 -3.52
C CYS A 60 4.91 -36.63 -4.18
N ASP A 61 5.60 -37.66 -4.66
CA ASP A 61 6.79 -37.50 -5.48
C ASP A 61 6.39 -37.35 -6.95
N PRO A 62 6.59 -36.18 -7.57
CA PRO A 62 6.28 -35.99 -8.98
C PRO A 62 7.20 -36.82 -9.90
N PHE A 63 8.40 -37.22 -9.48
CA PHE A 63 9.27 -38.10 -10.28
C PHE A 63 8.72 -39.53 -10.40
N ALA A 64 7.84 -39.94 -9.49
CA ALA A 64 7.09 -41.19 -9.61
C ALA A 64 5.89 -41.08 -10.56
N THR A 65 5.46 -39.86 -10.89
CA THR A 65 4.22 -39.58 -11.65
C THR A 65 4.51 -39.11 -13.07
N TYR A 66 5.60 -38.37 -13.28
CA TYR A 66 5.95 -37.71 -14.53
C TYR A 66 7.30 -38.24 -15.04
N SER A 67 7.44 -38.35 -16.36
CA SER A 67 8.73 -38.61 -16.99
C SER A 67 9.68 -37.43 -16.79
N ASP A 68 10.99 -37.70 -16.74
CA ASP A 68 12.02 -36.65 -16.64
C ASP A 68 11.91 -35.63 -17.79
N SER A 69 11.55 -36.09 -18.99
CA SER A 69 11.31 -35.22 -20.14
C SER A 69 10.11 -34.30 -19.96
N ALA A 70 9.01 -34.79 -19.37
CA ALA A 70 7.83 -33.98 -19.09
C ALA A 70 8.12 -32.95 -17.99
N LEU A 71 8.85 -33.35 -16.94
CA LEU A 71 9.29 -32.47 -15.86
C LEU A 71 10.18 -31.34 -16.39
N HIS A 72 11.16 -31.68 -17.22
CA HIS A 72 12.05 -30.70 -17.84
C HIS A 72 11.29 -29.75 -18.78
N ALA A 73 10.44 -30.26 -19.68
CA ALA A 73 9.68 -29.43 -20.61
C ALA A 73 8.71 -28.48 -19.88
N ALA A 74 8.04 -28.96 -18.82
CA ALA A 74 7.15 -28.14 -18.01
C ALA A 74 7.91 -27.07 -17.22
N LEU A 75 9.10 -27.38 -16.70
CA LEU A 75 9.98 -26.40 -16.06
C LEU A 75 10.38 -25.32 -17.07
N MET A 76 10.89 -25.70 -18.24
CA MET A 76 11.34 -24.73 -19.25
C MET A 76 10.19 -23.85 -19.76
N SER A 77 8.95 -24.36 -19.76
CA SER A 77 7.77 -23.57 -20.12
C SER A 77 7.29 -22.64 -18.99
N ALA A 78 7.61 -22.97 -17.74
CA ALA A 78 7.23 -22.18 -16.57
C ALA A 78 8.27 -21.12 -16.18
N LEU A 79 9.52 -21.28 -16.62
CA LEU A 79 10.59 -20.32 -16.38
C LEU A 79 10.43 -19.07 -17.28
N PRO A 80 10.77 -17.87 -16.78
CA PRO A 80 10.91 -16.68 -17.61
C PRO A 80 11.87 -16.85 -18.79
N GLU A 81 11.66 -16.07 -19.85
CA GLU A 81 12.50 -16.11 -21.05
C GLU A 81 13.97 -15.84 -20.71
N GLY A 82 14.87 -16.63 -21.29
CA GLY A 82 16.32 -16.49 -21.07
C GLY A 82 16.87 -17.19 -19.82
N MET A 83 16.02 -17.89 -19.06
CA MET A 83 16.47 -18.75 -17.96
C MET A 83 16.74 -20.19 -18.39
N THR A 84 17.65 -20.82 -17.67
CA THR A 84 17.82 -22.28 -17.69
C THR A 84 17.58 -22.82 -16.28
N GLY A 85 17.17 -24.08 -16.18
CA GLY A 85 17.02 -24.69 -14.87
C GLY A 85 16.93 -26.21 -14.91
N ASN A 86 16.96 -26.80 -13.72
CA ASN A 86 16.74 -28.22 -13.52
C ASN A 86 15.91 -28.50 -12.27
N LEU A 87 15.24 -29.66 -12.27
CA LEU A 87 14.50 -30.22 -11.15
C LEU A 87 15.30 -31.38 -10.57
N MET A 88 15.39 -31.46 -9.25
CA MET A 88 16.04 -32.58 -8.55
C MET A 88 15.13 -33.11 -7.44
N PRO A 89 15.11 -34.45 -7.21
CA PRO A 89 14.44 -35.02 -6.05
C PRO A 89 15.00 -34.43 -4.75
N SER A 90 14.11 -34.19 -3.79
CA SER A 90 14.48 -33.57 -2.53
C SER A 90 13.44 -33.85 -1.43
N THR A 91 13.70 -33.38 -0.21
CA THR A 91 12.76 -33.52 0.91
C THR A 91 12.50 -32.19 1.59
N ASP A 92 11.27 -31.94 2.03
CA ASP A 92 10.94 -30.71 2.73
C ASP A 92 11.49 -30.70 4.17
N SER A 93 11.32 -29.57 4.89
CA SER A 93 11.77 -29.45 6.30
C SER A 93 11.12 -30.44 7.27
N LYS A 94 10.06 -31.14 6.85
CA LYS A 94 9.33 -32.15 7.61
C LYS A 94 9.61 -33.58 7.10
N GLY A 95 10.54 -33.74 6.16
CA GLY A 95 10.92 -35.03 5.58
C GLY A 95 9.96 -35.56 4.50
N GLN A 96 9.03 -34.74 3.99
CA GLN A 96 8.10 -35.13 2.93
C GLN A 96 8.74 -35.01 1.54
N PRO A 97 8.29 -35.79 0.54
CA PRO A 97 8.76 -35.66 -0.84
C PRO A 97 8.62 -34.23 -1.36
N ALA A 98 9.68 -33.72 -1.97
CA ALA A 98 9.75 -32.40 -2.55
C ALA A 98 10.67 -32.38 -3.77
N VAL A 99 10.64 -31.28 -4.51
CA VAL A 99 11.50 -31.05 -5.68
C VAL A 99 12.29 -29.79 -5.47
N LEU A 100 13.61 -29.87 -5.61
CA LEU A 100 14.48 -28.72 -5.66
C LEU A 100 14.50 -28.19 -7.10
N VAL A 101 14.01 -26.97 -7.29
CA VAL A 101 14.18 -26.21 -8.53
C VAL A 101 15.45 -25.42 -8.41
N ARG A 102 16.32 -25.53 -9.41
CA ARG A 102 17.53 -24.73 -9.55
C ARG A 102 17.50 -24.02 -10.89
N ALA A 103 17.36 -22.70 -10.88
CA ALA A 103 17.34 -21.89 -12.09
C ALA A 103 18.50 -20.89 -12.12
N GLN A 104 18.97 -20.56 -13.32
CA GLN A 104 20.04 -19.62 -13.59
C GLN A 104 19.56 -18.53 -14.54
N ALA A 105 20.02 -17.30 -14.30
CA ALA A 105 19.75 -16.15 -15.14
C ALA A 105 21.04 -15.39 -15.47
N SER A 106 21.08 -14.81 -16.66
CA SER A 106 22.17 -13.92 -17.09
C SER A 106 22.05 -12.51 -16.52
N ASP A 107 20.88 -12.14 -16.00
CA ASP A 107 20.61 -10.81 -15.47
C ASP A 107 19.69 -10.84 -14.24
N ILE A 108 19.76 -9.76 -13.46
CA ILE A 108 19.12 -9.67 -12.15
C ILE A 108 17.60 -9.46 -12.26
N ASN A 109 17.12 -8.86 -13.35
CA ASN A 109 15.69 -8.55 -13.52
C ASN A 109 14.91 -9.85 -13.76
N THR A 110 15.42 -10.73 -14.62
CA THR A 110 14.82 -12.03 -14.89
C THR A 110 14.78 -12.89 -13.62
N MET A 111 15.82 -12.82 -12.79
CA MET A 111 15.85 -13.49 -11.47
C MET A 111 14.75 -12.94 -10.54
N TYR A 112 14.56 -11.61 -10.49
CA TYR A 112 13.49 -11.00 -9.71
C TYR A 112 12.09 -11.32 -10.24
N GLU A 113 11.94 -11.49 -11.55
CA GLU A 113 10.70 -11.94 -12.17
C GLU A 113 10.33 -13.35 -11.68
N LEU A 114 11.25 -14.32 -11.77
CA LEU A 114 11.02 -15.67 -11.25
C LEU A 114 10.74 -15.66 -9.74
N ARG A 115 11.49 -14.87 -8.98
CA ARG A 115 11.24 -14.66 -7.54
C ARG A 115 9.80 -14.19 -7.29
N SER A 116 9.32 -13.20 -8.05
CA SER A 116 7.96 -12.67 -7.96
C SER A 116 6.91 -13.74 -8.29
N GLN A 117 7.14 -14.54 -9.34
CA GLN A 117 6.24 -15.62 -9.75
C GLN A 117 6.19 -16.77 -8.72
N VAL A 118 7.31 -17.09 -8.05
CA VAL A 118 7.35 -18.11 -6.98
C VAL A 118 6.61 -17.62 -5.74
N VAL A 119 6.80 -16.36 -5.34
CA VAL A 119 6.14 -15.78 -4.15
C VAL A 119 4.64 -15.63 -4.35
N SER A 120 4.19 -15.26 -5.56
CA SER A 120 2.77 -15.11 -5.91
C SER A 120 2.06 -16.45 -6.12
N GLY A 121 2.79 -17.54 -6.37
CA GLY A 121 2.25 -18.83 -6.75
C GLY A 121 1.97 -18.98 -8.26
N ASP A 122 2.26 -17.96 -9.05
CA ASP A 122 2.08 -17.98 -10.52
C ASP A 122 2.99 -19.01 -11.18
N PHE A 123 4.24 -19.12 -10.72
CA PHE A 123 5.18 -20.14 -11.20
C PHE A 123 4.64 -21.55 -10.94
N MET A 124 4.12 -21.79 -9.73
CA MET A 124 3.56 -23.09 -9.34
C MET A 124 2.35 -23.46 -10.19
N SER A 125 1.50 -22.47 -10.46
CA SER A 125 0.32 -22.59 -11.31
C SER A 125 0.71 -22.90 -12.76
N ALA A 126 1.73 -22.23 -13.29
CA ALA A 126 2.26 -22.47 -14.63
C ALA A 126 2.87 -23.87 -14.73
N LEU A 127 3.75 -24.24 -13.81
CA LEU A 127 4.42 -25.55 -13.77
C LEU A 127 3.38 -26.69 -13.74
N THR A 128 2.40 -26.61 -12.84
CA THR A 128 1.35 -27.63 -12.72
C THR A 128 0.48 -27.71 -13.97
N ARG A 129 0.18 -26.57 -14.61
CA ARG A 129 -0.58 -26.52 -15.87
C ARG A 129 0.19 -27.20 -17.01
N HIS A 130 1.48 -26.92 -17.15
CA HIS A 130 2.31 -27.52 -18.20
C HIS A 130 2.51 -29.03 -17.98
N LEU A 131 2.74 -29.48 -16.74
CA LEU A 131 2.81 -30.90 -16.40
C LEU A 131 1.54 -31.65 -16.79
N ARG A 132 0.36 -31.11 -16.45
CA ARG A 132 -0.93 -31.69 -16.84
C ARG A 132 -1.10 -31.77 -18.36
N SER A 133 -0.71 -30.70 -19.07
CA SER A 133 -0.80 -30.65 -20.52
C SER A 133 0.10 -31.71 -21.17
N HIS A 134 1.33 -31.86 -20.69
CA HIS A 134 2.28 -32.85 -21.20
C HIS A 134 1.77 -34.28 -21.01
N VAL A 135 1.31 -34.63 -19.80
CA VAL A 135 0.78 -35.98 -19.54
C VAL A 135 -0.48 -36.28 -20.33
N LYS A 136 -1.40 -35.31 -20.46
CA LYS A 136 -2.60 -35.48 -21.30
C LYS A 136 -2.20 -35.71 -22.77
N SER A 137 -1.15 -35.04 -23.25
CA SER A 137 -0.62 -35.25 -24.60
C SER A 137 0.05 -36.62 -24.77
N GLU A 138 0.89 -37.05 -23.83
CA GLU A 138 1.55 -38.37 -23.87
C GLU A 138 0.52 -39.52 -23.81
N ARG A 139 -0.43 -39.45 -22.87
CA ARG A 139 -1.53 -40.43 -22.74
C ARG A 139 -2.35 -40.51 -24.04
N ARG A 140 -2.61 -39.37 -24.70
CA ARG A 140 -3.31 -39.32 -25.98
C ARG A 140 -2.51 -39.96 -27.11
N SER A 141 -1.21 -39.70 -27.20
CA SER A 141 -0.33 -40.30 -28.19
C SER A 141 -0.21 -41.82 -28.01
N GLN A 142 -0.09 -42.30 -26.78
CA GLN A 142 -0.08 -43.73 -26.47
C GLN A 142 -1.39 -44.43 -26.88
N ARG A 143 -2.55 -43.85 -26.55
CA ARG A 143 -3.86 -44.38 -26.99
C ARG A 143 -3.95 -44.47 -28.51
N LEU A 144 -3.44 -43.46 -29.22
CA LEU A 144 -3.43 -43.44 -30.69
C LEU A 144 -2.48 -44.49 -31.27
N GLU A 145 -1.33 -44.72 -30.65
CA GLU A 145 -0.37 -45.75 -31.08
C GLU A 145 -0.93 -47.17 -30.84
N ILE A 146 -1.55 -47.41 -29.68
CA ILE A 146 -2.23 -48.68 -29.37
C ILE A 146 -3.35 -48.95 -30.38
N SER A 147 -4.19 -47.94 -30.68
CA SER A 147 -5.24 -48.04 -31.70
C SER A 147 -4.67 -48.39 -33.07
N LYS A 148 -3.61 -47.68 -33.51
CA LYS A 148 -2.97 -47.94 -34.82
C LYS A 148 -2.38 -49.35 -34.93
N ARG A 149 -1.76 -49.87 -33.86
CA ARG A 149 -1.21 -51.24 -33.85
C ARG A 149 -2.30 -52.30 -33.85
N ALA A 150 -3.38 -52.06 -33.10
CA ALA A 150 -4.57 -52.91 -33.12
C ALA A 150 -5.21 -52.96 -34.52
N ASP A 151 -5.37 -51.81 -35.18
CA ASP A 151 -5.89 -51.71 -36.55
C ASP A 151 -4.98 -52.40 -37.58
N ALA A 152 -3.66 -52.44 -37.33
CA ALA A 152 -2.67 -53.09 -38.18
C ALA A 152 -2.46 -54.60 -37.88
N GLY A 153 -3.23 -55.19 -36.95
CA GLY A 153 -3.10 -56.60 -36.55
C GLY A 153 -1.78 -56.93 -35.83
N GLN A 154 -1.08 -55.93 -35.30
CA GLN A 154 0.18 -56.09 -34.58
C GLN A 154 -0.08 -56.31 -33.08
N SER A 155 0.76 -57.13 -32.44
CA SER A 155 0.66 -57.40 -31.00
C SER A 155 0.86 -56.14 -30.16
N THR A 156 -0.05 -55.90 -29.22
CA THR A 156 0.02 -54.82 -28.22
C THR A 156 0.52 -55.32 -26.85
N THR A 157 0.86 -56.61 -26.74
CA THR A 157 1.27 -57.26 -25.49
C THR A 157 2.55 -56.62 -24.93
N GLY A 158 2.45 -56.05 -23.73
CA GLY A 158 3.57 -55.38 -23.03
C GLY A 158 3.56 -53.85 -23.10
N MET A 159 2.59 -53.23 -23.80
CA MET A 159 2.39 -51.78 -23.71
C MET A 159 1.58 -51.42 -22.46
N PRO A 160 2.03 -50.46 -21.62
CA PRO A 160 1.24 -49.97 -20.49
C PRO A 160 -0.04 -49.31 -21.01
N GLU A 161 -1.20 -49.77 -20.54
CA GLU A 161 -2.48 -49.16 -20.91
C GLU A 161 -2.72 -47.89 -20.08
N PRO A 162 -2.87 -46.71 -20.71
CA PRO A 162 -3.07 -45.47 -19.97
C PRO A 162 -4.44 -45.44 -19.27
N PRO A 163 -4.55 -44.88 -18.05
CA PRO A 163 -5.78 -44.92 -17.25
C PRO A 163 -6.99 -44.30 -17.98
N ALA A 164 -8.20 -44.79 -17.67
CA ALA A 164 -9.43 -44.43 -18.38
C ALA A 164 -9.93 -42.99 -18.12
N LYS A 165 -9.51 -42.36 -17.03
CA LYS A 165 -9.86 -40.97 -16.66
C LYS A 165 -8.63 -40.24 -16.11
N ASP A 166 -8.55 -38.93 -16.38
CA ASP A 166 -7.46 -38.05 -15.93
C ASP A 166 -7.75 -37.33 -14.59
N ALA A 167 -8.71 -37.86 -13.80
CA ALA A 167 -9.19 -37.21 -12.58
C ALA A 167 -8.10 -37.09 -11.50
N ASP A 168 -7.10 -37.98 -11.53
CA ASP A 168 -5.90 -37.98 -10.69
C ASP A 168 -4.97 -36.78 -10.94
N LEU A 169 -5.03 -36.19 -12.14
CA LEU A 169 -4.20 -35.05 -12.52
C LEU A 169 -4.85 -33.72 -12.12
N ASP A 170 -6.17 -33.65 -12.09
CA ASP A 170 -6.90 -32.40 -11.82
C ASP A 170 -6.87 -32.02 -10.33
N SER A 171 -6.61 -32.98 -9.42
CA SER A 171 -6.38 -32.78 -7.98
C SER A 171 -4.93 -32.51 -7.58
N MET A 172 -4.04 -32.33 -8.56
CA MET A 172 -2.62 -32.02 -8.31
C MET A 172 -2.43 -30.54 -7.98
N GLU A 173 -1.78 -30.27 -6.86
CA GLU A 173 -1.43 -28.94 -6.37
C GLU A 173 0.06 -28.87 -6.05
N ALA A 174 0.65 -27.68 -6.19
CA ALA A 174 2.07 -27.47 -5.92
C ALA A 174 2.31 -26.14 -5.18
N GLY A 175 3.29 -26.11 -4.30
CA GLY A 175 3.61 -24.95 -3.46
C GLY A 175 5.08 -24.90 -3.09
N ALA A 176 5.64 -23.69 -3.01
CA ALA A 176 7.01 -23.48 -2.56
C ALA A 176 7.06 -23.12 -1.07
N ASN A 177 8.02 -23.67 -0.32
CA ASN A 177 8.16 -23.42 1.13
C ASN A 177 9.44 -22.66 1.51
N GLU A 178 10.50 -22.79 0.73
CA GLU A 178 11.75 -22.06 0.90
C GLU A 178 12.31 -21.66 -0.45
N MET A 179 12.94 -20.49 -0.49
CA MET A 179 13.62 -19.96 -1.66
C MET A 179 14.92 -19.30 -1.22
N THR A 180 15.98 -19.55 -1.97
CA THR A 180 17.33 -19.04 -1.76
C THR A 180 17.84 -18.48 -3.07
N ILE A 181 18.33 -17.25 -3.04
CA ILE A 181 18.99 -16.61 -4.19
C ILE A 181 20.48 -16.52 -3.87
N MET A 182 21.31 -16.86 -4.83
CA MET A 182 22.76 -16.94 -4.72
C MET A 182 23.43 -16.20 -5.87
N GLU A 183 24.55 -15.56 -5.56
CA GLU A 183 25.51 -15.04 -6.52
C GLU A 183 26.79 -15.85 -6.32
N GLU A 184 27.18 -16.63 -7.34
CA GLU A 184 28.20 -17.69 -7.21
C GLU A 184 27.84 -18.71 -6.09
N GLU A 185 28.71 -18.88 -5.08
CA GLU A 185 28.49 -19.71 -3.89
C GLU A 185 27.99 -18.88 -2.69
N THR A 186 27.76 -17.58 -2.87
CA THR A 186 27.34 -16.69 -1.78
C THR A 186 25.82 -16.57 -1.73
N VAL A 187 25.24 -16.94 -0.59
CA VAL A 187 23.81 -16.77 -0.34
C VAL A 187 23.47 -15.29 -0.21
N TRP A 188 22.68 -14.79 -1.15
CA TRP A 188 22.29 -13.39 -1.26
C TRP A 188 20.95 -13.09 -0.58
N GLU A 189 20.01 -14.03 -0.61
CA GLU A 189 18.71 -13.91 0.05
C GLU A 189 18.15 -15.30 0.40
N LYS A 190 17.49 -15.44 1.56
CA LYS A 190 16.74 -16.64 1.93
C LYS A 190 15.36 -16.27 2.44
N ILE A 191 14.33 -16.88 1.87
CA ILE A 191 12.91 -16.59 2.13
C ILE A 191 12.21 -17.89 2.53
N ARG A 192 11.38 -17.82 3.57
CA ARG A 192 10.39 -18.86 3.89
C ARG A 192 9.03 -18.42 3.35
N LEU A 193 8.38 -19.33 2.64
CA LEU A 193 7.07 -19.13 2.01
C LEU A 193 6.04 -20.01 2.73
N LEU A 194 4.81 -19.51 2.82
CA LEU A 194 3.68 -20.30 3.32
C LEU A 194 3.15 -21.16 2.17
N LEU A 195 2.97 -22.45 2.41
CA LEU A 195 2.39 -23.33 1.40
C LEU A 195 0.92 -22.95 1.18
N PRO A 196 0.39 -23.03 -0.06
CA PRO A 196 -0.98 -22.61 -0.38
C PRO A 196 -2.05 -23.27 0.51
N TRP A 197 -1.85 -24.54 0.85
CA TRP A 197 -2.73 -25.36 1.68
C TRP A 197 -2.41 -25.32 3.19
N GLN A 198 -1.47 -24.48 3.61
CA GLN A 198 -1.29 -24.14 5.03
C GLN A 198 -2.17 -22.95 5.45
N ASN A 199 -2.97 -22.42 4.52
CA ASN A 199 -4.16 -21.68 4.92
C ASN A 199 -5.12 -22.66 5.61
N ASP A 200 -5.49 -22.36 6.86
CA ASP A 200 -6.59 -22.95 7.60
C ASP A 200 -7.96 -22.60 6.93
N GLU A 201 -8.08 -22.74 5.61
CA GLU A 201 -9.27 -22.37 4.84
C GLU A 201 -10.47 -23.27 5.18
N ASP A 202 -10.26 -24.56 5.42
CA ASP A 202 -11.34 -25.47 5.81
C ASP A 202 -11.88 -25.20 7.24
N LYS A 203 -11.00 -24.74 8.14
CA LYS A 203 -11.38 -24.31 9.49
C LYS A 203 -12.05 -22.93 9.46
N ALA A 204 -11.51 -21.99 8.70
CA ALA A 204 -12.05 -20.65 8.56
C ALA A 204 -13.41 -20.65 7.85
N ASP A 205 -13.65 -21.53 6.87
CA ASP A 205 -14.95 -21.68 6.22
C ASP A 205 -15.99 -22.33 7.13
N ALA A 206 -15.59 -23.30 7.98
CA ALA A 206 -16.46 -23.89 8.98
C ALA A 206 -16.84 -22.88 10.09
N GLU A 207 -15.85 -22.13 10.59
CA GLU A 207 -16.06 -21.05 11.56
C GLU A 207 -16.90 -19.92 10.95
N MET A 208 -16.61 -19.47 9.72
CA MET A 208 -17.40 -18.45 9.03
C MET A 208 -18.85 -18.89 8.81
N LYS A 209 -19.10 -20.16 8.47
CA LYS A 209 -20.46 -20.71 8.37
C LYS A 209 -21.16 -20.74 9.74
N SER A 210 -20.44 -21.04 10.82
CA SER A 210 -20.97 -20.97 12.19
C SER A 210 -21.30 -19.53 12.60
N THR A 211 -20.35 -18.61 12.45
CA THR A 211 -20.51 -17.19 12.78
C THR A 211 -21.60 -16.52 11.94
N LYS A 212 -21.77 -16.93 10.67
CA LYS A 212 -22.86 -16.44 9.82
C LYS A 212 -24.24 -16.90 10.32
N ARG A 213 -24.35 -18.13 10.84
CA ARG A 213 -25.58 -18.64 11.47
C ARG A 213 -25.87 -17.90 12.77
N GLU A 214 -24.87 -17.71 13.62
CA GLU A 214 -24.98 -16.94 14.88
C GLU A 214 -25.38 -15.49 14.62
N LEU A 215 -24.80 -14.84 13.60
CA LEU A 215 -25.15 -13.47 13.22
C LEU A 215 -26.59 -13.36 12.68
N GLN A 216 -27.07 -14.37 11.95
CA GLN A 216 -28.46 -14.43 11.51
C GLN A 216 -29.42 -14.57 12.70
N GLN A 217 -29.10 -15.43 13.66
CA GLN A 217 -29.88 -15.59 14.88
C GLN A 217 -29.89 -14.30 15.72
N ALA A 218 -28.73 -13.65 15.88
CA ALA A 218 -28.63 -12.37 16.60
C ALA A 218 -29.42 -11.24 15.92
N ARG A 219 -29.43 -11.18 14.58
CA ARG A 219 -30.23 -10.20 13.83
C ARG A 219 -31.73 -10.45 13.97
N GLN A 220 -32.14 -11.71 14.00
CA GLN A 220 -33.54 -12.08 14.21
C GLN A 220 -33.99 -11.72 15.63
N ALA A 221 -33.19 -12.04 16.65
CA ALA A 221 -33.44 -11.65 18.04
C ALA A 221 -33.48 -10.12 18.23
N LEU A 222 -32.64 -9.36 17.53
CA LEU A 222 -32.67 -7.89 17.55
C LEU A 222 -33.98 -7.34 16.94
N LYS A 223 -34.48 -7.97 15.87
CA LYS A 223 -35.74 -7.57 15.23
C LYS A 223 -36.93 -7.83 16.16
N GLU A 224 -36.96 -8.98 16.83
CA GLU A 224 -37.98 -9.32 17.82
C GLU A 224 -37.94 -8.38 19.02
N ARG A 225 -36.76 -8.06 19.57
CA ARG A 225 -36.61 -7.06 20.64
C ARG A 225 -37.09 -5.67 20.22
N ARG A 226 -36.81 -5.24 18.99
CA ARG A 226 -37.31 -3.95 18.48
C ARG A 226 -38.83 -3.91 18.37
N GLN A 227 -39.47 -5.02 18.00
CA GLN A 227 -40.92 -5.12 18.01
C GLN A 227 -41.48 -5.06 19.43
N GLN A 228 -40.85 -5.74 20.39
CA GLN A 228 -41.25 -5.67 21.79
C GLN A 228 -41.10 -4.26 22.38
N VAL A 229 -40.02 -3.54 22.05
CA VAL A 229 -39.82 -2.15 22.49
C VAL A 229 -40.89 -1.24 21.88
N ALA A 230 -41.19 -1.37 20.58
CA ALA A 230 -42.23 -0.57 19.94
C ALA A 230 -43.62 -0.84 20.54
N GLU A 231 -43.92 -2.09 20.91
CA GLU A 231 -45.17 -2.46 21.59
C GLU A 231 -45.25 -1.87 23.00
N LEU A 232 -44.15 -1.88 23.75
CA LEU A 232 -44.06 -1.24 25.07
C LEU A 232 -44.21 0.28 24.98
N GLU A 233 -43.57 0.93 23.99
CA GLU A 233 -43.70 2.36 23.73
C GLU A 233 -45.15 2.74 23.39
N ALA A 234 -45.82 1.96 22.53
CA ALA A 234 -47.23 2.16 22.21
C ALA A 234 -48.12 2.04 23.47
N ARG A 235 -47.86 1.05 24.32
CA ARG A 235 -48.61 0.84 25.57
C ARG A 235 -48.36 1.95 26.59
N CYS A 236 -47.14 2.46 26.68
CA CYS A 236 -46.81 3.63 27.51
C CYS A 236 -47.54 4.89 27.03
N ASN A 237 -47.61 5.12 25.72
CA ASN A 237 -48.34 6.26 25.16
C ASN A 237 -49.84 6.14 25.44
N GLU A 238 -50.44 4.96 25.28
CA GLU A 238 -51.85 4.71 25.60
C GLU A 238 -52.15 4.96 27.09
N LEU A 239 -51.29 4.49 28.00
CA LEU A 239 -51.43 4.73 29.44
C LEU A 239 -51.28 6.21 29.79
N THR A 240 -50.39 6.93 29.11
CA THR A 240 -50.17 8.37 29.30
C THR A 240 -51.39 9.17 28.84
N GLU A 241 -51.99 8.81 27.70
CA GLU A 241 -53.24 9.42 27.23
C GLU A 241 -54.41 9.14 28.19
N ARG A 242 -54.52 7.91 28.72
CA ARG A 242 -55.54 7.56 29.73
C ARG A 242 -55.39 8.35 31.02
N LEU A 243 -54.16 8.54 31.50
CA LEU A 243 -53.86 9.40 32.65
C LEU A 243 -54.25 10.87 32.38
N ALA A 244 -53.98 11.37 31.18
CA ALA A 244 -54.34 12.73 30.77
C ALA A 244 -55.87 12.92 30.66
N THR A 245 -56.62 11.89 30.27
CA THR A 245 -58.10 11.95 30.25
C THR A 245 -58.71 11.83 31.63
N MET A 246 -58.15 11.01 32.52
CA MET A 246 -58.60 10.92 33.92
C MET A 246 -58.34 12.23 34.68
N SER A 247 -57.24 12.91 34.41
CA SER A 247 -56.94 14.23 35.01
C SER A 247 -57.86 15.37 34.51
N LYS A 248 -58.66 15.15 33.46
CA LYS A 248 -59.66 16.10 32.97
C LYS A 248 -61.06 15.84 33.50
N GLU A 249 -61.32 14.67 34.08
CA GLU A 249 -62.66 14.31 34.59
C GLU A 249 -62.83 14.60 36.09
N ASP A 250 -61.76 14.84 36.86
CA ASP A 250 -61.85 15.20 38.27
C ASP A 250 -61.18 16.56 38.58
N CYS A 251 -61.96 17.63 38.47
CA CYS A 251 -61.76 18.86 39.24
C CYS A 251 -63.11 19.56 39.46
N PRO A 252 -63.76 19.40 40.63
CA PRO A 252 -64.61 20.45 41.15
C PRO A 252 -63.75 21.47 41.93
N ALA A 253 -64.25 22.69 41.94
CA ALA A 253 -63.59 23.88 42.43
C ALA A 253 -63.38 23.95 43.96
N SER A 254 -62.41 24.81 44.29
CA SER A 254 -62.33 25.73 45.44
C SER A 254 -61.76 25.26 46.78
N ASP A 255 -60.79 26.09 47.21
CA ASP A 255 -60.64 26.70 48.54
C ASP A 255 -59.61 26.13 49.54
N ALA A 256 -58.68 27.05 49.86
CA ALA A 256 -57.96 27.24 51.12
C ALA A 256 -57.01 26.14 51.60
N ILE A 257 -55.72 26.47 51.70
CA ILE A 257 -55.09 26.87 52.98
C ILE A 257 -53.68 27.39 52.67
N GLU A 258 -53.45 28.61 53.13
CA GLU A 258 -52.15 29.28 53.15
C GLU A 258 -51.36 28.91 54.42
N SER A 259 -50.03 29.02 54.29
CA SER A 259 -49.00 29.14 55.33
C SER A 259 -48.24 27.86 55.76
N ILE A 260 -46.93 27.87 55.49
CA ILE A 260 -45.83 27.90 56.48
C ILE A 260 -44.53 28.33 55.74
N PRO A 261 -43.66 29.17 56.35
CA PRO A 261 -42.57 29.91 55.69
C PRO A 261 -41.27 29.08 55.51
N PRO A 262 -40.25 29.58 54.77
CA PRO A 262 -39.14 28.77 54.32
C PRO A 262 -37.99 28.73 55.33
N PRO A 263 -37.26 27.61 55.48
CA PRO A 263 -35.92 27.65 56.02
C PRO A 263 -34.88 27.64 54.89
N ALA A 264 -33.91 28.55 55.02
CA ALA A 264 -32.67 28.53 54.26
C ALA A 264 -31.77 27.35 54.69
N ALA A 265 -30.89 26.96 53.77
CA ALA A 265 -30.09 25.74 53.69
C ALA A 265 -29.22 25.36 54.90
N PRO A 266 -28.85 24.06 55.01
CA PRO A 266 -27.52 23.64 55.39
C PRO A 266 -26.72 23.09 54.20
N ALA A 267 -25.41 23.33 54.26
CA ALA A 267 -24.40 22.87 53.32
C ALA A 267 -24.09 21.36 53.45
N GLU A 268 -23.64 20.80 52.33
CA GLU A 268 -22.79 19.60 52.11
C GLU A 268 -22.93 18.37 53.03
N GLU A 269 -23.37 17.22 52.47
CA GLU A 269 -22.53 16.01 52.39
C GLU A 269 -23.14 14.89 51.52
N LYS A 270 -22.23 14.23 50.80
CA LYS A 270 -22.33 13.18 49.77
C LYS A 270 -23.42 12.10 49.95
N TYR A 271 -24.19 11.85 48.90
CA TYR A 271 -24.71 10.52 48.56
C TYR A 271 -24.55 10.24 47.06
N ALA A 272 -24.08 9.02 46.78
CA ALA A 272 -23.50 8.57 45.52
C ALA A 272 -24.49 8.54 44.34
N GLU A 273 -24.02 9.01 43.19
CA GLU A 273 -24.68 8.78 41.91
C GLU A 273 -24.67 7.28 41.55
N PRO A 274 -25.75 6.76 40.93
CA PRO A 274 -25.81 5.38 40.47
C PRO A 274 -24.84 5.16 39.30
N GLU A 275 -24.05 4.07 39.37
CA GLU A 275 -23.00 3.78 38.39
C GLU A 275 -23.49 3.73 36.94
N PRO A 276 -22.74 4.33 35.98
CA PRO A 276 -23.03 4.19 34.57
C PRO A 276 -22.70 2.78 34.09
N VAL A 277 -23.67 2.19 33.39
CA VAL A 277 -23.52 0.92 32.67
C VAL A 277 -22.32 1.02 31.72
N ALA A 278 -21.30 0.20 31.96
CA ALA A 278 -20.03 0.24 31.26
C ALA A 278 -20.19 0.08 29.73
N GLU A 279 -19.84 1.14 28.99
CA GLU A 279 -19.44 1.02 27.59
C GLU A 279 -18.25 0.06 27.49
N ALA A 280 -18.32 -0.92 26.58
CA ALA A 280 -17.16 -1.72 26.23
C ALA A 280 -16.02 -0.78 25.76
N PRO A 281 -14.77 -0.96 26.22
CA PRO A 281 -13.73 0.03 25.98
C PRO A 281 -13.41 0.07 24.49
N ALA A 282 -13.70 1.21 23.85
CA ALA A 282 -13.05 1.58 22.61
C ALA A 282 -11.54 1.53 22.87
N ALA A 283 -10.85 0.56 22.27
CA ALA A 283 -9.41 0.43 22.36
C ALA A 283 -8.79 1.80 22.04
N ALA A 284 -8.04 2.37 23.00
CA ALA A 284 -7.51 3.73 22.96
C ALA A 284 -6.98 4.11 21.56
N VAL A 285 -7.80 4.86 20.82
CA VAL A 285 -7.39 5.48 19.56
C VAL A 285 -6.63 6.74 19.96
N ASN A 286 -5.38 6.84 19.52
CA ASN A 286 -4.54 7.97 19.86
C ASN A 286 -5.08 9.25 19.21
N ASN A 287 -5.83 10.03 19.96
CA ASN A 287 -6.44 11.28 19.50
C ASN A 287 -5.45 12.46 19.50
N ASN A 288 -4.24 12.29 20.03
CA ASN A 288 -3.17 13.28 20.08
C ASN A 288 -1.81 12.63 19.77
N PRO A 289 -1.50 12.37 18.49
CA PRO A 289 -0.20 11.81 18.12
C PRO A 289 0.91 12.82 18.36
N THR A 290 2.03 12.33 18.86
CA THR A 290 3.24 13.12 19.12
C THR A 290 3.77 13.66 17.80
N ALA A 291 3.89 14.99 17.69
CA ALA A 291 4.54 15.60 16.53
C ALA A 291 6.01 15.17 16.46
N ALA A 292 6.53 14.94 15.26
CA ALA A 292 7.95 14.69 15.06
C ALA A 292 8.79 15.88 15.58
N ASN A 293 9.97 15.60 16.12
CA ASN A 293 10.84 16.63 16.69
C ASN A 293 11.18 17.69 15.63
N TYR A 294 11.05 18.97 16.00
CA TYR A 294 11.54 20.07 15.17
C TYR A 294 13.07 19.99 15.08
N VAL A 295 13.61 20.21 13.87
CA VAL A 295 15.05 20.21 13.61
C VAL A 295 15.37 21.38 12.69
N ALA A 296 16.11 22.36 13.20
CA ALA A 296 16.67 23.45 12.41
C ALA A 296 18.15 23.16 12.08
N LEU A 297 18.54 23.37 10.82
CA LEU A 297 19.90 23.12 10.34
C LEU A 297 20.93 24.05 10.99
N GLU A 298 20.52 25.27 11.34
CA GLU A 298 21.37 26.26 12.02
C GLU A 298 21.65 25.93 13.49
N GLU A 299 20.81 25.10 14.11
CA GLU A 299 20.97 24.64 15.50
C GLU A 299 21.86 23.40 15.61
N LEU A 300 22.30 22.83 14.48
CA LEU A 300 23.14 21.64 14.47
C LEU A 300 24.55 21.94 15.00
N THR A 301 24.98 21.19 16.00
CA THR A 301 26.30 21.36 16.61
C THR A 301 27.43 20.91 15.67
N PRO A 302 28.68 21.38 15.86
CA PRO A 302 29.82 20.90 15.10
C PRO A 302 29.99 19.36 15.13
N GLU A 303 29.71 18.73 16.28
CA GLU A 303 29.76 17.27 16.44
C GLU A 303 28.67 16.57 15.64
N GLN A 304 27.47 17.15 15.58
CA GLN A 304 26.38 16.64 14.74
C GLN A 304 26.73 16.73 13.26
N TRP A 305 27.30 17.85 12.81
CA TRP A 305 27.82 17.99 11.45
C TRP A 305 28.93 16.98 11.14
N GLN A 306 29.81 16.70 12.09
CA GLN A 306 30.83 15.68 11.91
C GLN A 306 30.21 14.28 11.74
N LYS A 307 29.21 13.92 12.55
CA LYS A 307 28.48 12.64 12.39
C LYS A 307 27.79 12.52 11.03
N ILE A 308 27.24 13.62 10.49
CA ILE A 308 26.64 13.63 9.14
C ILE A 308 27.71 13.32 8.10
N LYS A 309 28.88 13.98 8.18
CA LYS A 309 30.01 13.73 7.26
C LYS A 309 30.50 12.29 7.34
N ASP A 310 30.71 11.76 8.54
CA ASP A 310 31.19 10.40 8.76
C ASP A 310 30.18 9.37 8.23
N LEU A 311 28.89 9.56 8.53
CA LEU A 311 27.84 8.67 8.06
C LEU A 311 27.66 8.74 6.54
N LYS A 312 27.79 9.92 5.95
CA LYS A 312 27.78 10.11 4.49
C LYS A 312 28.90 9.33 3.83
N ALA A 313 30.13 9.44 4.34
CA ALA A 313 31.27 8.68 3.83
C ALA A 313 31.01 7.17 3.94
N ALA A 314 30.48 6.70 5.08
CA ALA A 314 30.17 5.30 5.29
C ALA A 314 29.02 4.79 4.39
N TYR A 315 28.03 5.64 4.11
CA TYR A 315 26.93 5.34 3.20
C TYR A 315 27.42 5.17 1.75
N LEU A 316 28.26 6.09 1.28
CA LEU A 316 28.89 6.02 -0.03
C LEU A 316 29.81 4.80 -0.16
N ALA A 317 30.61 4.51 0.88
CA ALA A 317 31.46 3.32 0.93
C ALA A 317 30.66 2.00 0.89
N ALA A 318 29.40 2.02 1.31
CA ALA A 318 28.49 0.88 1.19
C ALA A 318 27.79 0.79 -0.18
N GLY A 319 28.23 1.55 -1.18
CA GLY A 319 27.64 1.59 -2.52
C GLY A 319 26.40 2.48 -2.64
N GLY A 320 26.14 3.32 -1.64
CA GLY A 320 25.08 4.31 -1.70
C GLY A 320 25.36 5.40 -2.72
N GLU A 321 24.30 6.00 -3.28
CA GLU A 321 24.37 7.14 -4.19
C GLU A 321 23.65 8.33 -3.57
N LEU A 322 24.20 9.53 -3.72
CA LEU A 322 23.64 10.77 -3.18
C LEU A 322 23.63 11.86 -4.25
N ASP A 323 22.62 12.71 -4.19
CA ASP A 323 22.47 13.92 -5.01
C ASP A 323 22.95 15.16 -4.23
N GLU A 324 22.63 16.35 -4.74
CA GLU A 324 22.97 17.62 -4.12
C GLU A 324 22.38 17.82 -2.72
N TYR A 325 21.32 17.09 -2.35
CA TYR A 325 20.71 17.13 -1.00
C TYR A 325 21.16 15.95 -0.12
N GLY A 326 22.24 15.29 -0.51
CA GLY A 326 22.74 14.10 0.19
C GLY A 326 23.01 14.30 1.68
N ASP A 327 23.41 15.49 2.12
CA ASP A 327 23.64 15.77 3.54
C ASP A 327 22.34 15.71 4.35
N ILE A 328 21.25 16.22 3.79
CA ILE A 328 19.91 16.19 4.39
C ILE A 328 19.36 14.77 4.39
N PHE A 329 19.53 14.05 3.28
CA PHE A 329 19.16 12.64 3.21
C PHE A 329 19.86 11.83 4.31
N ILE A 330 21.15 12.08 4.56
CA ILE A 330 21.93 11.41 5.62
C ILE A 330 21.51 11.88 7.02
N LEU A 331 21.25 13.17 7.22
CA LEU A 331 20.77 13.74 8.49
C LEU A 331 19.54 12.97 9.01
N ARG A 332 18.60 12.61 8.14
CA ARG A 332 17.38 11.86 8.51
C ARG A 332 17.66 10.55 9.25
N PHE A 333 18.72 9.82 8.89
CA PHE A 333 19.11 8.58 9.57
C PHE A 333 19.61 8.82 10.99
N LEU A 334 20.29 9.95 11.21
CA LEU A 334 20.79 10.33 12.53
C LEU A 334 19.64 10.79 13.41
N VAL A 335 18.73 11.62 12.89
CA VAL A 335 17.54 12.08 13.61
C VAL A 335 16.64 10.90 14.02
N ASP A 336 16.34 9.98 13.09
CA ASP A 336 15.56 8.75 13.34
C ASP A 336 16.12 7.85 14.47
N LYS A 337 17.39 8.02 14.82
CA LYS A 337 18.07 7.20 15.83
C LYS A 337 18.58 8.01 17.00
N ASP A 338 18.02 9.19 17.24
CA ASP A 338 18.41 10.10 18.32
C ASP A 338 19.94 10.34 18.35
N TRP A 339 20.54 10.52 17.17
CA TRP A 339 21.98 10.72 16.99
C TRP A 339 22.88 9.58 17.48
N LYS A 340 22.33 8.37 17.70
CA LYS A 340 23.05 7.13 18.02
C LYS A 340 23.70 6.58 16.75
N TYR A 341 24.94 7.00 16.51
CA TYR A 341 25.69 6.76 15.27
C TYR A 341 25.65 5.30 14.78
N GLU A 342 25.98 4.33 15.64
CA GLU A 342 26.02 2.91 15.23
C GLU A 342 24.66 2.37 14.73
N LYS A 343 23.56 2.86 15.30
CA LYS A 343 22.21 2.46 14.86
C LYS A 343 21.86 3.12 13.53
N ALA A 344 22.21 4.40 13.36
CA ALA A 344 22.04 5.13 12.10
C ALA A 344 22.88 4.50 10.99
N LEU A 345 24.14 4.16 11.28
CA LEU A 345 25.08 3.48 10.37
C LEU A 345 24.51 2.16 9.85
N LYS A 346 23.97 1.32 10.74
CA LYS A 346 23.34 0.06 10.33
C LYS A 346 22.18 0.28 9.36
N LYS A 347 21.28 1.23 9.67
CA LYS A 347 20.09 1.53 8.83
C LYS A 347 20.49 2.20 7.51
N ALA A 348 21.50 3.08 7.53
CA ALA A 348 22.03 3.74 6.34
C ALA A 348 22.66 2.71 5.38
N LYS A 349 23.49 1.78 5.89
CA LYS A 349 24.08 0.70 5.08
C LYS A 349 23.04 -0.25 4.51
N SER A 350 22.04 -0.66 5.29
CA SER A 350 20.96 -1.51 4.78
C SER A 350 20.13 -0.79 3.71
N THR A 351 19.93 0.52 3.86
CA THR A 351 19.22 1.34 2.88
C THR A 351 20.03 1.50 1.60
N ALA A 352 21.35 1.76 1.68
CA ALA A 352 22.23 1.78 0.51
C ALA A 352 22.14 0.49 -0.31
N ALA A 353 22.25 -0.66 0.37
CA ALA A 353 22.14 -1.98 -0.27
C ALA A 353 20.76 -2.22 -0.90
N TRP A 354 19.68 -1.80 -0.24
CA TRP A 354 18.33 -1.92 -0.79
C TRP A 354 18.11 -1.01 -2.00
N ARG A 355 18.60 0.23 -1.95
CA ARG A 355 18.46 1.19 -3.06
C ARG A 355 19.19 0.74 -4.32
N ALA A 356 20.38 0.14 -4.16
CA ALA A 356 21.14 -0.43 -5.27
C ALA A 356 20.37 -1.57 -5.97
N LYS A 357 19.59 -2.35 -5.21
CA LYS A 357 18.82 -3.50 -5.73
C LYS A 357 17.44 -3.14 -6.29
N SER A 358 16.79 -2.14 -5.70
CA SER A 358 15.39 -1.77 -6.01
C SER A 358 15.24 -0.84 -7.21
N GLY A 359 16.33 -0.25 -7.72
CA GLY A 359 16.29 0.67 -8.87
C GLY A 359 15.86 2.10 -8.53
N VAL A 360 15.53 2.39 -7.27
CA VAL A 360 15.04 3.72 -6.84
C VAL A 360 16.07 4.84 -6.98
N ASN A 361 17.37 4.52 -7.03
CA ASN A 361 18.41 5.49 -7.40
C ASN A 361 18.18 6.06 -8.81
N GLY A 362 17.69 5.24 -9.75
CA GLY A 362 17.32 5.68 -11.09
C GLY A 362 16.11 6.60 -11.09
N PHE A 363 15.14 6.38 -10.18
CA PHE A 363 13.98 7.25 -10.03
C PHE A 363 14.39 8.61 -9.46
N ARG A 364 15.21 8.61 -8.39
CA ARG A 364 15.78 9.82 -7.79
C ARG A 364 16.48 10.70 -8.83
N LYS A 365 17.32 10.10 -9.70
CA LYS A 365 18.03 10.83 -10.78
C LYS A 365 17.08 11.46 -11.80
N GLN A 366 16.00 10.77 -12.17
CA GLN A 366 15.00 11.33 -13.09
C GLN A 366 14.29 12.52 -12.47
N ILE A 367 13.92 12.43 -11.19
CA ILE A 367 13.28 13.52 -10.44
C ILE A 367 14.24 14.73 -10.34
N ALA A 368 15.51 14.49 -9.98
CA ALA A 368 16.53 15.53 -9.95
C ALA A 368 16.77 16.17 -11.33
N SER A 369 16.53 15.44 -12.43
CA SER A 369 16.61 15.94 -13.80
C SER A 369 15.35 16.68 -14.27
N GLY A 370 14.34 16.83 -13.40
CA GLY A 370 13.12 17.60 -13.68
C GLY A 370 11.88 16.78 -14.05
N LEU A 371 11.87 15.45 -13.81
CA LEU A 371 10.66 14.64 -14.00
C LEU A 371 9.52 15.19 -13.14
N VAL A 372 8.41 15.53 -13.77
CA VAL A 372 7.20 16.02 -13.07
C VAL A 372 6.28 14.87 -12.71
N TYR A 373 5.43 15.07 -11.69
CA TYR A 373 4.63 13.99 -11.10
C TYR A 373 3.76 13.21 -12.11
N ASN A 374 3.19 13.88 -13.12
CA ASN A 374 2.35 13.26 -14.15
C ASN A 374 3.12 12.39 -15.17
N GLU A 375 4.45 12.48 -15.18
CA GLU A 375 5.33 11.66 -16.04
C GLU A 375 5.75 10.35 -15.36
N ILE A 376 5.39 10.14 -14.08
CA ILE A 376 5.61 8.88 -13.39
C ILE A 376 4.89 7.76 -14.17
N PRO A 377 5.59 6.66 -14.52
CA PRO A 377 4.98 5.55 -15.24
C PRO A 377 3.73 5.02 -14.52
N ASN A 378 2.65 4.82 -15.28
CA ASN A 378 1.36 4.29 -14.80
C ASN A 378 0.63 5.15 -13.75
N ILE A 379 1.06 6.40 -13.51
CA ILE A 379 0.43 7.27 -12.51
C ILE A 379 -0.97 7.72 -12.91
N LYS A 380 -1.22 7.84 -14.22
CA LYS A 380 -2.54 8.23 -14.76
C LYS A 380 -3.59 7.19 -14.41
N GLU A 381 -3.25 5.91 -14.59
CA GLU A 381 -4.08 4.76 -14.24
C GLU A 381 -4.44 4.80 -12.75
N LEU A 382 -3.47 5.09 -11.87
CA LEU A 382 -3.71 5.27 -10.45
C LEU A 382 -4.72 6.40 -10.18
N PHE A 383 -4.53 7.58 -10.78
CA PHE A 383 -5.45 8.71 -10.62
C PHE A 383 -6.87 8.44 -11.11
N THR A 384 -7.02 7.53 -12.09
CA THR A 384 -8.35 7.12 -12.55
C THR A 384 -9.09 6.20 -11.57
N THR A 385 -8.39 5.71 -10.55
CA THR A 385 -8.91 4.74 -9.57
C THR A 385 -9.04 5.35 -8.18
N VAL A 386 -8.15 6.28 -7.80
CA VAL A 386 -8.14 6.96 -6.49
C VAL A 386 -7.72 8.41 -6.64
N ALA A 387 -8.37 9.31 -5.88
CA ALA A 387 -7.98 10.71 -5.84
C ALA A 387 -6.83 10.92 -4.86
N VAL A 388 -5.71 11.45 -5.37
CA VAL A 388 -4.49 11.71 -4.60
C VAL A 388 -3.99 13.11 -4.93
N SER A 389 -3.95 14.01 -3.95
CA SER A 389 -3.34 15.33 -4.07
C SER A 389 -2.02 15.33 -3.28
N ASN A 390 -0.93 15.02 -3.98
CA ASN A 390 0.41 15.10 -3.38
C ASN A 390 0.92 16.53 -3.31
N ALA A 391 1.68 16.83 -2.26
CA ALA A 391 2.26 18.14 -2.00
C ALA A 391 1.23 19.24 -2.31
N HIS A 392 0.18 19.29 -1.51
CA HIS A 392 -0.95 20.22 -1.66
C HIS A 392 -0.65 21.57 -1.01
N SER A 393 -0.20 21.54 0.24
CA SER A 393 0.04 22.69 1.11
C SER A 393 1.02 22.30 2.21
N ARG A 394 1.16 23.12 3.25
CA ARG A 394 2.05 22.83 4.38
C ARG A 394 1.32 22.87 5.72
N THR A 395 1.81 22.08 6.67
CA THR A 395 1.43 22.20 8.08
C THR A 395 2.09 23.43 8.71
N LYS A 396 1.68 23.79 9.94
CA LYS A 396 2.33 24.83 10.75
C LYS A 396 3.81 24.52 11.05
N ALA A 397 4.17 23.23 11.05
CA ALA A 397 5.54 22.77 11.22
C ALA A 397 6.37 22.81 9.92
N GLY A 398 5.75 23.17 8.79
CA GLY A 398 6.40 23.23 7.48
C GLY A 398 6.33 21.93 6.67
N ASP A 399 5.71 20.87 7.19
CA ASP A 399 5.62 19.58 6.50
C ASP A 399 4.70 19.63 5.28
N LEU A 400 5.08 18.94 4.20
CA LEU A 400 4.30 18.82 2.98
C LEU A 400 3.04 17.96 3.20
N MET A 401 1.87 18.56 3.03
CA MET A 401 0.59 17.86 3.16
C MET A 401 0.25 17.07 1.90
N THR A 402 -0.16 15.82 2.08
CA THR A 402 -0.65 14.93 1.02
C THR A 402 -2.04 14.43 1.37
N PHE A 403 -3.00 14.57 0.46
CA PHE A 403 -4.37 14.13 0.66
C PHE A 403 -4.69 12.91 -0.22
N ILE A 404 -5.26 11.86 0.36
CA ILE A 404 -5.62 10.62 -0.34
C ILE A 404 -7.06 10.26 0.03
N ASP A 405 -7.93 10.04 -0.94
CA ASP A 405 -9.31 9.59 -0.74
C ASP A 405 -9.44 8.08 -1.02
N TYR A 406 -8.98 7.25 -0.08
CA TYR A 406 -9.12 5.79 -0.19
C TYR A 406 -10.56 5.32 -0.14
N GLY A 407 -11.46 6.09 0.46
CA GLY A 407 -12.89 5.78 0.47
C GLY A 407 -13.56 5.87 -0.91
N SER A 408 -12.93 6.56 -1.86
CA SER A 408 -13.35 6.65 -3.27
C SER A 408 -12.66 5.66 -4.19
N LEU A 409 -11.75 4.83 -3.69
CA LEU A 409 -10.98 3.90 -4.51
C LEU A 409 -11.88 2.88 -5.21
N ASP A 410 -11.87 2.88 -6.53
CA ASP A 410 -12.49 1.81 -7.32
C ASP A 410 -11.59 0.57 -7.33
N VAL A 411 -11.82 -0.34 -6.39
CA VAL A 411 -11.04 -1.58 -6.23
C VAL A 411 -11.04 -2.43 -7.52
N ASN A 412 -12.16 -2.53 -8.22
CA ASN A 412 -12.25 -3.36 -9.42
C ASN A 412 -11.43 -2.77 -10.58
N LYS A 413 -11.59 -1.46 -10.82
CA LYS A 413 -10.82 -0.75 -11.83
C LYS A 413 -9.34 -0.74 -11.49
N PHE A 414 -8.99 -0.55 -10.22
CA PHE A 414 -7.61 -0.56 -9.73
C PHE A 414 -6.90 -1.89 -10.04
N PHE A 415 -7.53 -3.02 -9.75
CA PHE A 415 -6.96 -4.33 -10.08
C PHE A 415 -6.99 -4.67 -11.57
N LYS A 416 -7.83 -4.02 -12.37
CA LYS A 416 -7.88 -4.18 -13.83
C LYS A 416 -6.77 -3.38 -14.53
N LEU A 417 -6.43 -2.21 -14.01
CA LEU A 417 -5.48 -1.29 -14.66
C LEU A 417 -4.05 -1.43 -14.15
N LEU A 418 -3.87 -1.84 -12.89
CA LEU A 418 -2.56 -1.89 -12.26
C LEU A 418 -2.26 -3.30 -11.72
N ASP A 419 -1.16 -3.87 -12.20
CA ASP A 419 -0.58 -5.08 -11.62
C ASP A 419 0.23 -4.77 -10.34
N ASN A 420 0.80 -5.81 -9.74
CA ASN A 420 1.54 -5.69 -8.48
C ASN A 420 2.87 -4.94 -8.67
N SER A 421 3.58 -5.15 -9.78
CA SER A 421 4.87 -4.52 -10.06
C SER A 421 4.68 -3.04 -10.35
N GLN A 422 3.73 -2.70 -11.21
CA GLN A 422 3.39 -1.32 -11.55
C GLN A 422 2.98 -0.53 -10.30
N TYR A 423 2.13 -1.11 -9.45
CA TYR A 423 1.74 -0.45 -8.21
C TYR A 423 2.91 -0.26 -7.24
N PHE A 424 3.79 -1.26 -7.12
CA PHE A 424 4.99 -1.17 -6.31
C PHE A 424 5.94 -0.08 -6.81
N ASP A 425 6.18 -0.01 -8.12
CA ASP A 425 7.05 0.99 -8.75
C ASP A 425 6.48 2.41 -8.60
N ILE A 426 5.17 2.59 -8.81
CA ILE A 426 4.50 3.87 -8.55
C ILE A 426 4.76 4.33 -7.11
N ASN A 427 4.59 3.44 -6.11
CA ASN A 427 4.79 3.80 -4.71
C ASN A 427 6.25 4.17 -4.41
N ASN A 428 7.23 3.46 -4.98
CA ASN A 428 8.64 3.84 -4.85
C ASN A 428 8.92 5.19 -5.50
N PHE A 429 8.39 5.44 -6.70
CA PHE A 429 8.49 6.75 -7.35
C PHE A 429 7.91 7.86 -6.47
N ILE A 430 6.73 7.65 -5.87
CA ILE A 430 6.10 8.63 -4.98
C ILE A 430 6.97 8.88 -3.75
N LEU A 431 7.51 7.83 -3.12
CA LEU A 431 8.39 7.99 -1.97
C LEU A 431 9.67 8.76 -2.33
N GLU A 432 10.31 8.44 -3.46
CA GLU A 432 11.47 9.19 -3.97
C GLU A 432 11.11 10.64 -4.27
N TYR A 433 9.95 10.87 -4.88
CA TYR A 433 9.47 12.18 -5.26
C TYR A 433 9.25 13.07 -4.04
N VAL A 434 8.53 12.57 -3.05
CA VAL A 434 8.28 13.29 -1.80
C VAL A 434 9.58 13.48 -1.03
N SER A 435 10.44 12.47 -0.98
CA SER A 435 11.75 12.54 -0.31
C SER A 435 12.63 13.63 -0.91
N TYR A 436 12.84 13.62 -2.23
CA TYR A 436 13.66 14.61 -2.94
C TYR A 436 13.15 16.04 -2.71
N HIS A 437 11.84 16.26 -2.85
CA HIS A 437 11.27 17.60 -2.65
C HIS A 437 11.27 18.05 -1.19
N SER A 438 11.14 17.13 -0.24
CA SER A 438 11.28 17.42 1.19
C SER A 438 12.72 17.79 1.54
N ASP A 439 13.70 17.09 0.95
CA ASP A 439 15.13 17.39 1.15
C ASP A 439 15.48 18.76 0.56
N LYS A 440 15.02 19.04 -0.67
CA LYS A 440 15.17 20.36 -1.30
C LYS A 440 14.59 21.47 -0.45
N LEU A 441 13.34 21.33 0.00
CA LEU A 441 12.72 22.34 0.86
C LEU A 441 13.44 22.49 2.20
N THR A 442 13.95 21.41 2.77
CA THR A 442 14.76 21.48 4.00
C THR A 442 16.01 22.34 3.79
N GLN A 443 16.67 22.21 2.65
CA GLN A 443 17.83 23.03 2.29
C GLN A 443 17.47 24.50 2.15
N GLU A 444 16.31 24.79 1.56
CA GLU A 444 15.83 26.15 1.28
C GLU A 444 15.29 26.86 2.52
N THR A 445 14.57 26.16 3.39
CA THR A 445 13.95 26.74 4.60
C THR A 445 14.87 26.70 5.83
N GLY A 446 15.89 25.85 5.81
CA GLY A 446 16.76 25.63 6.97
C GLY A 446 16.11 24.78 8.08
N ALA A 447 14.92 24.23 7.88
CA ALA A 447 14.24 23.36 8.84
C ALA A 447 13.83 22.04 8.19
N LEU A 448 13.95 20.92 8.92
CA LEU A 448 13.68 19.58 8.41
C LEU A 448 12.20 19.42 8.02
N VAL A 449 11.95 19.39 6.72
CA VAL A 449 10.62 19.19 6.12
C VAL A 449 10.35 17.69 5.98
N ARG A 450 9.15 17.28 6.39
CA ARG A 450 8.63 15.91 6.26
C ARG A 450 7.32 15.93 5.46
N GLN A 451 6.73 14.76 5.30
CA GLN A 451 5.40 14.56 4.74
C GLN A 451 4.37 14.40 5.86
N PHE A 452 3.23 15.08 5.72
CA PHE A 452 2.04 14.88 6.55
C PHE A 452 0.92 14.26 5.71
N MET A 453 0.54 13.03 6.03
CA MET A 453 -0.48 12.30 5.27
C MET A 453 -1.88 12.54 5.83
N VAL A 454 -2.81 12.90 4.96
CA VAL A 454 -4.25 12.98 5.24
C VAL A 454 -4.96 11.94 4.40
N ILE A 455 -5.59 10.99 5.06
CA ILE A 455 -6.26 9.86 4.42
C ILE A 455 -7.75 9.96 4.72
N ASP A 456 -8.59 10.16 3.71
CA ASP A 456 -10.03 10.04 3.87
C ASP A 456 -10.45 8.57 3.69
N ALA A 457 -10.89 7.99 4.80
CA ALA A 457 -11.41 6.63 4.88
C ALA A 457 -12.94 6.58 4.75
N GLY A 458 -13.59 7.72 4.52
CA GLY A 458 -15.03 7.81 4.35
C GLY A 458 -15.48 7.07 3.10
N GLY A 459 -16.15 5.94 3.24
CA GLY A 459 -16.55 5.07 2.13
C GLY A 459 -15.78 3.77 2.01
N ILE A 460 -14.76 3.56 2.85
CA ILE A 460 -14.11 2.26 2.97
C ILE A 460 -15.15 1.21 3.39
N GLY A 461 -15.39 0.27 2.49
CA GLY A 461 -16.22 -0.92 2.68
C GLY A 461 -15.43 -2.22 2.57
N LEU A 462 -16.13 -3.37 2.62
CA LEU A 462 -15.50 -4.70 2.64
C LEU A 462 -14.52 -4.97 1.48
N ALA A 463 -14.79 -4.48 0.28
CA ALA A 463 -13.89 -4.65 -0.87
C ALA A 463 -12.49 -4.03 -0.63
N HIS A 464 -12.43 -2.91 0.09
CA HIS A 464 -11.20 -2.17 0.40
C HIS A 464 -10.38 -2.84 1.51
N VAL A 465 -11.01 -3.69 2.33
CA VAL A 465 -10.33 -4.46 3.40
C VAL A 465 -10.26 -5.95 3.07
N SER A 466 -10.40 -6.28 1.78
CA SER A 466 -10.29 -7.65 1.30
C SER A 466 -8.85 -8.16 1.38
N LEU A 467 -8.68 -9.49 1.45
CA LEU A 467 -7.36 -10.13 1.42
C LEU A 467 -6.57 -9.75 0.16
N ARG A 468 -7.26 -9.66 -0.99
CA ARG A 468 -6.65 -9.24 -2.26
C ARG A 468 -6.02 -7.84 -2.15
N MET A 469 -6.74 -6.91 -1.51
CA MET A 469 -6.23 -5.58 -1.22
C MET A 469 -5.06 -5.62 -0.25
N PHE A 470 -5.17 -6.39 0.84
CA PHE A 470 -4.06 -6.56 1.78
C PHE A 470 -2.79 -7.08 1.10
N ILE A 471 -2.89 -8.10 0.24
CA ILE A 471 -1.76 -8.65 -0.54
C ILE A 471 -1.11 -7.57 -1.42
N ARG A 472 -1.92 -6.71 -2.06
CA ARG A 472 -1.41 -5.60 -2.89
C ARG A 472 -0.64 -4.55 -2.07
N PHE A 473 -1.08 -4.25 -0.85
CA PHE A 473 -0.50 -3.19 -0.02
C PHE A 473 0.66 -3.67 0.87
N LYS A 474 0.63 -4.93 1.30
CA LYS A 474 1.63 -5.51 2.21
C LYS A 474 3.09 -5.21 1.81
N PRO A 475 3.51 -5.25 0.53
CA PRO A 475 4.89 -4.96 0.14
C PRO A 475 5.29 -3.49 0.29
N ILE A 476 4.34 -2.57 0.14
CA ILE A 476 4.61 -1.12 0.16
C ILE A 476 4.54 -0.51 1.57
N MET A 477 3.70 -1.07 2.45
CA MET A 477 3.49 -0.55 3.80
C MET A 477 4.78 -0.34 4.61
N PRO A 478 5.76 -1.28 4.64
CA PRO A 478 6.96 -1.09 5.45
C PRO A 478 8.04 -0.22 4.79
N LEU A 479 7.90 0.16 3.51
CA LEU A 479 8.98 0.84 2.77
C LEU A 479 9.39 2.16 3.41
N ALA A 480 8.42 3.00 3.75
CA ALA A 480 8.67 4.31 4.36
C ALA A 480 9.44 4.17 5.69
N ASP A 481 9.02 3.22 6.53
CA ASP A 481 9.62 2.95 7.84
C ASP A 481 11.07 2.43 7.72
N LEU A 482 11.29 1.50 6.80
CA LEU A 482 12.57 0.81 6.64
C LEU A 482 13.62 1.68 5.96
N TYR A 483 13.24 2.40 4.89
CA TYR A 483 14.18 3.00 3.95
C TYR A 483 14.09 4.52 3.82
N TYR A 484 13.04 5.15 4.36
CA TYR A 484 12.83 6.60 4.32
C TYR A 484 12.65 7.15 5.75
N PRO A 485 13.67 7.01 6.62
CA PRO A 485 13.62 7.53 7.99
C PRO A 485 13.28 9.02 8.00
N GLU A 486 12.52 9.46 9.01
CA GLU A 486 12.09 10.86 9.16
C GLU A 486 11.43 11.48 7.91
N LEU A 487 10.92 10.69 6.97
CA LEU A 487 10.13 11.21 5.85
C LEU A 487 8.67 11.45 6.25
N LEU A 488 8.10 10.59 7.09
CA LEU A 488 6.74 10.75 7.61
C LEU A 488 6.77 11.55 8.92
N GLY A 489 6.20 12.75 8.92
CA GLY A 489 6.07 13.61 10.12
C GLY A 489 4.77 13.40 10.88
N GLY A 490 3.75 12.86 10.23
CA GLY A 490 2.47 12.55 10.85
C GLY A 490 1.43 12.03 9.86
N ALA A 491 0.37 11.40 10.39
CA ALA A 491 -0.77 10.99 9.58
C ALA A 491 -2.10 11.24 10.29
N ARG A 492 -3.13 11.60 9.52
CA ARG A 492 -4.52 11.67 9.98
C ARG A 492 -5.40 10.87 9.05
N VAL A 493 -6.10 9.89 9.60
CA VAL A 493 -7.15 9.16 8.90
C VAL A 493 -8.49 9.77 9.30
N LEU A 494 -9.19 10.33 8.34
CA LEU A 494 -10.45 11.04 8.49
C LEU A 494 -11.63 10.14 8.10
N ASN A 495 -12.81 10.45 8.61
CA ASN A 495 -14.08 9.78 8.32
C ASN A 495 -13.99 8.25 8.44
N ALA A 496 -13.22 7.76 9.42
CA ALA A 496 -13.02 6.34 9.64
C ALA A 496 -14.35 5.61 9.87
N ALA A 497 -14.72 4.75 8.93
CA ALA A 497 -15.83 3.83 9.10
C ALA A 497 -15.40 2.58 9.88
N TRP A 498 -16.38 1.82 10.40
CA TRP A 498 -16.13 0.58 11.15
C TRP A 498 -15.20 -0.41 10.44
N ALA A 499 -15.27 -0.48 9.11
CA ALA A 499 -14.45 -1.38 8.30
C ALA A 499 -12.95 -1.04 8.35
N LEU A 500 -12.59 0.23 8.45
CA LEU A 500 -11.19 0.65 8.59
C LEU A 500 -10.56 0.06 9.85
N HIS A 501 -11.29 -0.02 10.97
CA HIS A 501 -10.76 -0.60 12.21
C HIS A 501 -10.32 -2.06 12.03
N GLN A 502 -10.99 -2.83 11.16
CA GLN A 502 -10.57 -4.19 10.83
C GLN A 502 -9.31 -4.20 9.95
N GLY A 503 -9.25 -3.33 8.94
CA GLY A 503 -8.05 -3.17 8.11
C GLY A 503 -6.83 -2.73 8.93
N TRP A 504 -7.02 -1.80 9.87
CA TRP A 504 -5.96 -1.33 10.76
C TRP A 504 -5.38 -2.44 11.63
N LYS A 505 -6.18 -3.39 12.10
CA LYS A 505 -5.67 -4.57 12.84
C LYS A 505 -4.73 -5.43 12.00
N LEU A 506 -4.95 -5.51 10.69
CA LEU A 506 -4.10 -6.26 9.76
C LEU A 506 -2.81 -5.51 9.41
N VAL A 507 -2.90 -4.18 9.29
CA VAL A 507 -1.79 -3.32 8.85
C VAL A 507 -0.86 -2.93 10.01
N LYS A 508 -1.42 -2.64 11.19
CA LYS A 508 -0.67 -2.17 12.37
C LYS A 508 0.57 -3.01 12.70
N PRO A 509 0.54 -4.36 12.68
CA PRO A 509 1.73 -5.18 12.97
C PRO A 509 2.88 -5.03 11.97
N LEU A 510 2.63 -4.48 10.78
CA LEU A 510 3.65 -4.26 9.75
C LEU A 510 4.37 -2.90 9.91
N LEU A 511 3.93 -2.06 10.85
CA LEU A 511 4.43 -0.70 11.07
C LEU A 511 5.19 -0.63 12.40
N SER A 512 6.30 0.11 12.45
CA SER A 512 6.99 0.40 13.72
C SER A 512 6.08 1.15 14.69
N LYS A 513 6.41 1.04 15.99
CA LYS A 513 5.71 1.78 17.05
C LYS A 513 5.70 3.29 16.78
N GLN A 514 6.80 3.84 16.26
CA GLN A 514 6.91 5.25 15.89
C GLN A 514 5.82 5.67 14.89
N ILE A 515 5.64 4.90 13.81
CA ILE A 515 4.58 5.19 12.83
C ILE A 515 3.20 5.00 13.44
N GLN A 516 2.99 3.94 14.23
CA GLN A 516 1.71 3.71 14.91
C GLN A 516 1.32 4.90 15.81
N ASP A 517 2.29 5.47 16.52
CA ASP A 517 2.09 6.60 17.42
C ASP A 517 1.82 7.92 16.66
N MET A 518 2.28 8.03 15.40
CA MET A 518 2.05 9.19 14.51
C MET A 518 0.67 9.20 13.83
N VAL A 519 0.01 8.04 13.73
CA VAL A 519 -1.27 7.88 13.03
C VAL A 519 -2.43 8.21 13.98
N GLY A 520 -3.12 9.32 13.71
CA GLY A 520 -4.39 9.64 14.35
C GLY A 520 -5.57 9.17 13.49
N ILE A 521 -6.44 8.30 14.02
CA ILE A 521 -7.64 7.82 13.31
C ILE A 521 -8.87 8.51 13.90
N LEU A 522 -9.67 9.14 13.06
CA LEU A 522 -10.81 9.94 13.46
C LEU A 522 -12.06 9.47 12.72
N ASP A 523 -13.14 9.27 13.46
CA ASP A 523 -14.45 9.01 12.87
C ASP A 523 -15.04 10.27 12.21
N CYS A 524 -16.21 10.14 11.58
CA CYS A 524 -16.88 11.25 10.92
C CYS A 524 -17.28 12.39 11.88
N LYS A 525 -17.49 12.12 13.18
CA LYS A 525 -17.89 13.12 14.18
C LYS A 525 -16.70 13.99 14.60
N HIS A 526 -15.52 13.38 14.68
CA HIS A 526 -14.30 14.04 15.15
C HIS A 526 -13.42 14.56 14.00
N THR A 527 -13.76 14.26 12.75
CA THR A 527 -13.04 14.73 11.56
C THR A 527 -13.11 16.25 11.35
N PRO A 528 -14.28 16.91 11.42
CA PRO A 528 -14.37 18.35 11.20
C PRO A 528 -13.43 19.14 12.12
N GLY A 529 -12.59 20.00 11.53
CA GLY A 529 -11.65 20.85 12.28
C GLY A 529 -10.40 20.14 12.83
N ALA A 530 -10.29 18.82 12.69
CA ALA A 530 -9.13 18.08 13.21
C ALA A 530 -7.81 18.49 12.55
N LEU A 531 -7.84 18.82 11.25
CA LEU A 531 -6.66 19.30 10.52
C LEU A 531 -6.24 20.72 10.93
N LEU A 532 -7.15 21.54 11.46
CA LEU A 532 -6.83 22.91 11.91
C LEU A 532 -5.91 22.93 13.15
N LYS A 533 -5.83 21.80 13.85
CA LYS A 533 -4.86 21.60 14.95
C LYS A 533 -3.41 21.58 14.45
N VAL A 534 -3.18 21.20 13.19
CA VAL A 534 -1.83 21.00 12.62
C VAL A 534 -1.52 21.91 11.45
N ALA A 535 -2.52 22.47 10.80
CA ALA A 535 -2.39 23.34 9.63
C ALA A 535 -3.28 24.59 9.79
N ASP A 536 -2.92 25.67 9.10
CA ASP A 536 -3.76 26.86 9.04
C ASP A 536 -5.00 26.62 8.14
N PRO A 537 -6.13 27.31 8.37
CA PRO A 537 -7.35 27.11 7.59
C PRO A 537 -7.15 27.20 6.07
N GLU A 538 -6.28 28.10 5.60
CA GLU A 538 -5.98 28.35 4.19
C GLU A 538 -5.20 27.19 3.55
N ALA A 539 -4.54 26.36 4.36
CA ALA A 539 -3.82 25.17 3.91
C ALA A 539 -4.73 23.94 3.81
N VAL A 540 -5.95 23.99 4.34
CA VAL A 540 -6.87 22.84 4.44
C VAL A 540 -8.07 23.02 3.50
N PRO A 541 -8.45 22.01 2.70
CA PRO A 541 -9.66 22.07 1.87
C PRO A 541 -10.93 22.36 2.69
N ASP A 542 -11.84 23.15 2.10
CA ASP A 542 -13.10 23.57 2.74
C ASP A 542 -13.94 22.39 3.28
N PHE A 543 -13.99 21.29 2.54
CA PHE A 543 -14.73 20.09 2.92
C PHE A 543 -14.09 19.26 4.04
N TYR A 544 -12.87 19.59 4.47
CA TYR A 544 -12.25 19.09 5.71
C TYR A 544 -12.27 20.15 6.84
N GLY A 545 -12.98 21.27 6.64
CA GLY A 545 -13.16 22.33 7.62
C GLY A 545 -12.18 23.49 7.53
N GLY A 546 -11.38 23.59 6.46
CA GLY A 546 -10.57 24.77 6.18
C GLY A 546 -11.27 25.80 5.31
N THR A 547 -10.49 26.63 4.62
CA THR A 547 -10.97 27.70 3.72
C THR A 547 -10.40 27.57 2.31
N CYS A 548 -9.56 26.56 2.05
CA CYS A 548 -8.90 26.35 0.76
C CYS A 548 -9.87 25.82 -0.29
N THR A 549 -10.35 26.68 -1.19
CA THR A 549 -11.31 26.30 -2.24
C THR A 549 -10.64 25.81 -3.53
N THR A 550 -9.34 26.08 -3.68
CA THR A 550 -8.54 25.62 -4.82
C THR A 550 -7.17 25.12 -4.39
N ILE A 551 -6.65 24.07 -5.04
CA ILE A 551 -5.27 23.61 -4.80
C ILE A 551 -4.39 24.84 -5.00
N PRO A 552 -3.64 25.28 -3.97
CA PRO A 552 -2.81 26.47 -4.08
C PRO A 552 -1.85 26.29 -5.25
N ARG A 553 -2.13 26.96 -6.38
CA ARG A 553 -1.12 27.19 -7.42
C ARG A 553 -0.17 28.21 -6.81
N PRO A 554 1.14 27.98 -6.80
CA PRO A 554 2.03 28.81 -5.99
C PRO A 554 1.96 30.27 -6.42
N ALA A 555 1.67 31.16 -5.47
CA ALA A 555 1.95 32.59 -5.61
C ALA A 555 3.42 32.90 -5.26
N VAL A 556 4.31 31.89 -5.22
CA VAL A 556 5.69 32.05 -4.74
C VAL A 556 6.63 31.03 -5.40
N ASP A 557 7.74 31.52 -5.95
CA ASP A 557 8.72 30.82 -6.79
C ASP A 557 9.46 29.65 -6.10
N TRP A 558 9.32 29.48 -4.78
CA TRP A 558 9.97 28.42 -3.98
C TRP A 558 9.10 27.19 -3.73
N TYR A 559 7.84 27.18 -4.16
CA TYR A 559 7.09 25.92 -4.17
C TYR A 559 7.68 25.05 -5.28
N PRO A 560 8.13 23.82 -4.99
CA PRO A 560 8.58 22.99 -6.08
C PRO A 560 7.41 22.80 -7.06
N LYS A 561 7.71 22.70 -8.36
CA LYS A 561 6.80 22.18 -9.39
C LYS A 561 6.48 20.69 -9.14
N ALA A 562 6.24 20.36 -7.87
CA ALA A 562 6.08 19.06 -7.28
C ALA A 562 4.62 18.58 -7.29
N GLY A 563 3.68 19.51 -7.39
CA GLY A 563 2.26 19.23 -7.28
C GLY A 563 1.62 19.09 -8.65
N MET A 564 0.89 17.99 -8.88
CA MET A 564 -0.18 17.73 -9.87
C MET A 564 -0.11 18.39 -11.28
N GLU A 565 1.04 18.92 -11.70
CA GLU A 565 1.20 19.66 -12.95
C GLU A 565 1.09 18.70 -14.13
N GLY A 566 0.32 19.10 -15.13
CA GLY A 566 0.02 18.27 -16.29
C GLY A 566 -0.92 17.10 -16.03
N VAL A 567 -1.40 16.90 -14.79
CA VAL A 567 -2.38 15.85 -14.49
C VAL A 567 -3.68 16.16 -15.23
N ASP A 568 -4.14 15.19 -16.02
CA ASP A 568 -5.39 15.31 -16.74
C ASP A 568 -6.57 15.31 -15.77
N ALA A 569 -7.14 16.50 -15.55
CA ALA A 569 -8.30 16.69 -14.70
C ALA A 569 -9.48 15.80 -15.12
N ALA A 570 -9.66 15.51 -16.41
CA ALA A 570 -10.76 14.65 -16.87
C ALA A 570 -10.54 13.18 -16.50
N ALA A 571 -9.28 12.75 -16.36
CA ALA A 571 -8.93 11.37 -16.00
C ALA A 571 -9.04 11.09 -14.50
N ILE A 572 -9.01 12.11 -13.64
CA ILE A 572 -9.13 11.97 -12.18
C ILE A 572 -10.45 11.30 -11.85
N CYS A 573 -10.38 10.24 -11.04
CA CYS A 573 -11.56 9.48 -10.67
C CYS A 573 -12.67 10.44 -10.18
N PRO A 574 -13.93 10.25 -10.62
CA PRO A 574 -15.05 11.09 -10.23
C PRO A 574 -15.17 11.29 -8.71
N GLY A 575 -14.61 10.34 -7.94
CA GLY A 575 -14.46 10.25 -6.49
C GLY A 575 -14.85 11.47 -5.67
N LYS A 576 -15.73 11.23 -4.69
CA LYS A 576 -16.32 12.12 -3.67
C LYS A 576 -15.85 13.59 -3.70
N LYS A 577 -15.35 14.12 -2.59
CA LYS A 577 -15.09 15.56 -2.43
C LYS A 577 -13.69 15.93 -2.93
N LEU A 578 -12.69 15.08 -2.70
CA LEU A 578 -11.31 15.32 -3.12
C LEU A 578 -11.15 15.25 -4.65
N GLY A 579 -11.72 14.25 -5.31
CA GLY A 579 -11.66 14.16 -6.78
C GLY A 579 -12.33 15.37 -7.44
N ALA A 580 -13.53 15.75 -6.99
CA ALA A 580 -14.23 16.94 -7.47
C ALA A 580 -13.42 18.24 -7.24
N TYR A 581 -12.81 18.37 -6.06
CA TYR A 581 -11.90 19.46 -5.74
C TYR A 581 -10.72 19.52 -6.73
N MET A 582 -10.01 18.40 -6.92
CA MET A 582 -8.86 18.34 -7.82
C MET A 582 -9.23 18.65 -9.28
N ARG A 583 -10.37 18.14 -9.78
CA ARG A 583 -10.84 18.43 -11.14
C ARG A 583 -11.10 19.91 -11.36
N ARG A 584 -11.76 20.55 -10.39
CA ARG A 584 -12.05 21.99 -10.46
C ARG A 584 -10.77 22.83 -10.51
N THR A 585 -9.73 22.39 -9.81
CA THR A 585 -8.51 23.19 -9.61
C THR A 585 -7.45 22.97 -10.67
N LEU A 586 -7.44 21.79 -11.28
CA LEU A 586 -6.49 21.40 -12.32
C LEU A 586 -7.04 21.62 -13.74
N ALA A 587 -8.33 21.95 -13.87
CA ALA A 587 -8.89 22.38 -15.16
C ALA A 587 -8.15 23.62 -15.71
N PRO A 588 -7.85 23.67 -17.01
CA PRO A 588 -7.31 24.86 -17.65
C PRO A 588 -8.29 26.04 -17.52
N ASP A 589 -7.83 27.13 -16.93
CA ASP A 589 -8.47 28.45 -16.79
C ASP A 589 -9.99 28.50 -16.67
N GLY A 590 -10.49 28.26 -15.45
CA GLY A 590 -11.75 28.84 -14.97
C GLY A 590 -13.05 28.37 -15.62
N ALA A 591 -13.02 27.36 -16.51
CA ALA A 591 -14.24 26.80 -17.05
C ALA A 591 -15.02 26.06 -15.94
N PRO A 592 -16.27 26.46 -15.64
CA PRO A 592 -17.09 25.68 -14.72
C PRO A 592 -17.28 24.28 -15.31
N LEU A 593 -16.92 23.26 -14.53
CA LEU A 593 -17.26 21.87 -14.84
C LEU A 593 -18.77 21.84 -15.08
N SER A 594 -19.18 21.56 -16.31
CA SER A 594 -20.60 21.43 -16.67
C SER A 594 -21.23 20.49 -15.66
N SER A 595 -22.18 21.02 -14.89
CA SER A 595 -23.01 20.23 -14.00
C SER A 595 -23.67 19.15 -14.84
N GLY A 596 -23.12 17.93 -14.79
CA GLY A 596 -23.72 16.76 -15.41
C GLY A 596 -25.12 16.59 -14.81
N THR A 597 -26.11 16.96 -15.60
CA THR A 597 -27.53 16.81 -15.31
C THR A 597 -27.87 15.34 -15.14
N LYS A 598 -28.40 15.03 -13.94
CA LYS A 598 -29.26 13.92 -13.50
C LYS A 598 -28.79 12.47 -13.70
#